data_AF-A0AAV0P1Q2-F1
#
_entry.id   AF-A0AAV0P1Q2-F1
#
_cell.length_a   1.000
_cell.length_b   1.000
_cell.length_c   1.000
_cell.angle_alpha   90.00
_cell.angle_beta   90.00
_cell.angle_gamma   90.00
#
_symmetry.space_group_name_H-M   'P 1'
#
loop_
_entity.id
_entity.type
_entity.pdbx_description
1 polymer ?
#
loop_
_entity_poly.entity_id
_entity_poly.type
_entity_poly.pdbx_seq_one_letter_code
_entity_poly.pdbx_strand_id
1 'polypeptide(L)'
;MKKRSQDVQGRAIEVLEILKKAKGQSRIEALKELRQLAAAHSTARKSLVDNGGVGSLSSLLGPFTTHAVGSEVIAILVSLDLDYSGKTNLTQPAKISLMVDMLNEGSIETRINCTRLIEMLMEGKDFVSENVSSLSLLVGLLKLVKNERHPNGVIAGLRLLKAICSHESLRASIVSIGAVSQLVELLPGFKADCIELALHILEVLSTVPEGRLALKECAKTIPNMVKLLMKVSESCTQLALAILWAVCKLAPEECGALAVEAGLAAKLLLVIQSCYNPVLKQRSAELLKLCSSNYTATNFISKCKLTTTIQ
;
A
#
# COMPACT_ATOMS: atom_id res chain seq x y z
N MET A 1 2.68 -38.61 -12.88
CA MET A 1 2.29 -37.41 -12.08
C MET A 1 1.12 -37.66 -11.12
N LYS A 2 0.04 -38.35 -11.53
CA LYS A 2 -1.12 -38.66 -10.65
C LYS A 2 -0.77 -39.30 -9.28
N LYS A 3 0.15 -40.29 -9.25
CA LYS A 3 0.52 -41.00 -8.00
C LYS A 3 1.25 -40.10 -6.98
N ARG A 4 2.18 -39.24 -7.42
CA ARG A 4 2.83 -38.23 -6.56
C ARG A 4 1.87 -37.13 -6.12
N SER A 5 0.90 -36.75 -6.96
CA SER A 5 -0.13 -35.78 -6.58
C SER A 5 -1.07 -36.31 -5.49
N GLN A 6 -1.43 -37.59 -5.55
CA GLN A 6 -2.26 -38.24 -4.51
C GLN A 6 -1.50 -38.33 -3.17
N ASP A 7 -0.20 -38.63 -3.22
CA ASP A 7 0.67 -38.70 -2.04
C ASP A 7 0.75 -37.36 -1.30
N VAL A 8 0.94 -36.26 -2.03
CA VAL A 8 0.99 -34.91 -1.47
C VAL A 8 -0.34 -34.46 -0.85
N GLN A 9 -1.47 -34.76 -1.49
CA GLN A 9 -2.79 -34.42 -0.97
C GLN A 9 -3.11 -35.21 0.31
N GLY A 10 -2.87 -36.53 0.28
CA GLY A 10 -3.03 -37.39 1.46
C GLY A 10 -2.16 -36.92 2.62
N ARG A 11 -0.90 -36.56 2.35
CA ARG A 11 0.02 -36.06 3.36
C ARG A 11 -0.44 -34.74 3.97
N ALA A 12 -0.92 -33.79 3.15
CA ALA A 12 -1.44 -32.52 3.66
C ALA A 12 -2.63 -32.71 4.62
N ILE A 13 -3.54 -33.65 4.30
CA ILE A 13 -4.69 -33.99 5.15
C ILE A 13 -4.22 -34.68 6.44
N GLU A 14 -3.28 -35.63 6.34
CA GLU A 14 -2.71 -36.32 7.49
C GLU A 14 -2.08 -35.33 8.48
N VAL A 15 -1.25 -34.42 7.98
CA VAL A 15 -0.61 -33.37 8.81
C VAL A 15 -1.67 -32.45 9.43
N LEU A 16 -2.74 -32.12 8.71
CA LEU A 16 -3.86 -31.34 9.25
C LEU A 16 -4.57 -32.07 10.41
N GLU A 17 -4.77 -33.39 10.32
CA GLU A 17 -5.33 -34.19 11.42
C GLU A 17 -4.38 -34.29 12.60
N ILE A 18 -3.07 -34.40 12.36
CA ILE A 18 -2.04 -34.35 13.41
C ILE A 18 -2.12 -33.02 14.17
N LEU A 19 -2.30 -31.90 13.47
CA LEU A 19 -2.38 -30.57 14.08
C LEU A 19 -3.52 -30.42 15.10
N LYS A 20 -4.63 -31.14 14.92
CA LYS A 20 -5.75 -31.12 15.88
C LYS A 20 -5.35 -31.68 17.25
N LYS A 21 -4.36 -32.57 17.30
CA LYS A 21 -3.89 -33.24 18.52
C LYS A 21 -2.52 -32.73 19.00
N ALA A 22 -1.69 -32.22 18.10
CA ALA A 22 -0.33 -31.78 18.38
C ALA A 22 -0.29 -30.57 19.33
N LYS A 23 0.70 -30.56 20.22
CA LYS A 23 0.95 -29.49 21.21
C LYS A 23 2.43 -29.12 21.25
N GLY A 24 2.72 -27.89 21.68
CA GLY A 24 4.09 -27.40 21.84
C GLY A 24 4.91 -27.56 20.57
N GLN A 25 6.10 -28.15 20.69
CA GLN A 25 7.05 -28.31 19.59
C GLN A 25 6.52 -29.17 18.42
N SER A 26 5.82 -30.27 18.72
CA SER A 26 5.23 -31.14 17.68
C SER A 26 4.25 -30.40 16.77
N ARG A 27 3.53 -29.40 17.32
CA ARG A 27 2.63 -28.56 16.53
C ARG A 27 3.40 -27.68 15.55
N ILE A 28 4.50 -27.09 16.01
CA ILE A 28 5.33 -26.21 15.18
C ILE A 28 5.95 -27.00 14.03
N GLU A 29 6.42 -28.21 14.27
CA GLU A 29 6.98 -29.09 13.24
C GLU A 29 5.93 -29.48 12.20
N ALA A 30 4.74 -29.89 12.63
CA ALA A 30 3.62 -30.18 11.74
C ALA A 30 3.20 -28.94 10.91
N LEU A 31 3.17 -27.75 11.52
CA LEU A 31 2.86 -26.50 10.80
C LEU A 31 3.93 -26.17 9.74
N LYS A 32 5.22 -26.35 10.05
CA LYS A 32 6.31 -26.15 9.09
C LYS A 32 6.21 -27.10 7.91
N GLU A 33 5.91 -28.37 8.17
CA GLU A 33 5.68 -29.35 7.10
C GLU A 33 4.47 -28.94 6.24
N LEU A 34 3.36 -28.57 6.88
CA LEU A 34 2.15 -28.16 6.16
C LEU A 34 2.38 -26.93 5.29
N ARG A 35 3.16 -25.96 5.79
CA ARG A 35 3.56 -24.78 5.04
C ARG A 35 4.41 -25.13 3.83
N GLN A 36 5.37 -26.04 3.96
CA GLN A 36 6.18 -26.50 2.82
C GLN A 36 5.30 -27.15 1.73
N LEU A 37 4.35 -28.00 2.12
CA LEU A 37 3.40 -28.63 1.20
C LEU A 37 2.51 -27.58 0.50
N ALA A 38 1.96 -26.63 1.27
CA ALA A 38 1.11 -25.56 0.73
C ALA A 38 1.87 -24.62 -0.22
N ALA A 39 3.13 -24.31 0.09
CA ALA A 39 3.99 -23.49 -0.76
C ALA A 39 4.33 -24.19 -2.09
N ALA A 40 4.64 -25.49 -2.04
CA ALA A 40 5.07 -26.25 -3.21
C ALA A 40 3.93 -26.70 -4.13
N HIS A 41 2.72 -26.93 -3.60
CA HIS A 41 1.66 -27.63 -4.33
C HIS A 41 0.28 -26.97 -4.22
N SER A 42 -0.25 -26.50 -5.35
CA SER A 42 -1.63 -25.97 -5.43
C SER A 42 -2.68 -27.03 -5.08
N THR A 43 -2.43 -28.30 -5.38
CA THR A 43 -3.30 -29.43 -5.01
C THR A 43 -3.36 -29.66 -3.50
N ALA A 44 -2.26 -29.41 -2.78
CA ALA A 44 -2.24 -29.44 -1.32
C ALA A 44 -3.10 -28.31 -0.75
N ARG A 45 -2.94 -27.08 -1.26
CA ARG A 45 -3.75 -25.92 -0.84
C ARG A 45 -5.25 -26.17 -1.03
N LYS A 46 -5.64 -26.69 -2.20
CA LYS A 46 -7.03 -27.07 -2.47
C LYS A 46 -7.53 -28.12 -1.47
N SER A 47 -6.73 -29.16 -1.22
CA SER A 47 -7.11 -30.21 -0.26
C SER A 47 -7.24 -29.69 1.17
N LEU A 48 -6.41 -28.73 1.58
CA LEU A 48 -6.55 -28.08 2.89
C LEU A 48 -7.86 -27.31 2.99
N VAL A 49 -8.23 -26.54 1.97
CA VAL A 49 -9.51 -25.82 1.95
C VAL A 49 -10.69 -26.80 1.99
N ASP A 50 -10.68 -27.82 1.12
CA ASP A 50 -11.76 -28.81 1.01
C ASP A 50 -11.98 -29.64 2.30
N ASN A 51 -10.95 -29.74 3.16
CA ASN A 51 -10.99 -30.49 4.42
C ASN A 51 -11.05 -29.60 5.67
N GLY A 52 -11.55 -28.35 5.55
CA GLY A 52 -11.77 -27.47 6.71
C GLY A 52 -10.48 -26.94 7.34
N GLY A 53 -9.39 -26.90 6.58
CA GLY A 53 -8.09 -26.41 7.01
C GLY A 53 -8.10 -24.94 7.40
N VAL A 54 -8.89 -24.09 6.72
CA VAL A 54 -9.01 -22.66 7.05
C VAL A 54 -9.55 -22.48 8.48
N GLY A 55 -10.65 -23.15 8.82
CA GLY A 55 -11.23 -23.10 10.17
C GLY A 55 -10.27 -23.68 11.22
N SER A 56 -9.65 -24.82 10.92
CA SER A 56 -8.69 -25.48 11.83
C SER A 56 -7.48 -24.59 12.12
N LEU A 57 -6.88 -23.99 11.08
CA LEU A 57 -5.74 -23.09 11.22
C LEU A 57 -6.13 -21.78 11.91
N SER A 58 -7.27 -21.20 11.54
CA SER A 58 -7.76 -19.97 12.16
C SER A 58 -8.08 -20.14 13.66
N SER A 59 -8.47 -21.35 14.09
CA SER A 59 -8.67 -21.68 15.51
C SER A 59 -7.37 -21.65 16.33
N LEU A 60 -6.22 -21.78 15.67
CA LEU A 60 -4.90 -21.68 16.30
C LEU A 60 -4.43 -20.24 16.48
N LEU A 61 -5.17 -19.24 16.00
CA LEU A 61 -4.94 -17.82 16.21
C LEU A 61 -5.85 -17.31 17.34
N GLY A 62 -5.41 -17.49 18.58
CA GLY A 62 -6.11 -17.04 19.78
C GLY A 62 -5.23 -16.14 20.66
N PRO A 63 -5.77 -15.65 21.79
CA PRO A 63 -5.08 -14.71 22.68
C PRO A 63 -3.73 -15.20 23.23
N PHE A 64 -3.53 -16.52 23.31
CA PHE A 64 -2.32 -17.14 23.84
C PHE A 64 -1.45 -17.80 22.76
N THR A 65 -1.68 -17.46 21.50
CA THR A 65 -0.88 -18.00 20.39
C THR A 65 0.52 -17.41 20.43
N THR A 66 1.52 -18.29 20.48
CA THR A 66 2.92 -17.87 20.44
C THR A 66 3.28 -17.36 19.04
N HIS A 67 4.24 -16.43 18.96
CA HIS A 67 4.76 -15.92 17.68
C HIS A 67 5.17 -17.06 16.73
N ALA A 68 5.79 -18.13 17.23
CA ALA A 68 6.21 -19.27 16.41
C ALA A 68 5.04 -20.03 15.77
N VAL A 69 3.92 -20.22 16.49
CA VAL A 69 2.73 -20.86 15.95
C VAL A 69 2.01 -19.90 15.00
N GLY A 70 1.80 -18.66 15.43
CA GLY A 70 1.11 -17.65 14.63
C GLY A 70 1.80 -17.40 13.29
N SER A 71 3.13 -17.40 13.25
CA SER A 71 3.88 -17.11 12.02
C SER A 71 3.68 -18.18 10.96
N GLU A 72 3.68 -19.45 11.36
CA GLU A 72 3.45 -20.55 10.44
C GLU A 72 2.00 -20.60 9.98
N VAL A 73 1.05 -20.41 10.90
CA VAL A 73 -0.38 -20.39 10.59
C VAL A 73 -0.71 -19.28 9.59
N ILE A 74 -0.25 -18.05 9.82
CA ILE A 74 -0.48 -16.91 8.92
C ILE A 74 0.18 -17.16 7.55
N ALA A 75 1.38 -17.74 7.52
CA ALA A 75 2.06 -18.07 6.28
C ALA A 75 1.35 -19.16 5.45
N ILE A 76 0.63 -20.08 6.11
CA ILE A 76 -0.23 -21.04 5.41
C ILE A 76 -1.50 -20.34 4.92
N LEU A 77 -2.21 -19.63 5.81
CA LEU A 77 -3.50 -18.98 5.51
C LEU A 77 -3.42 -18.01 4.33
N VAL A 78 -2.34 -17.21 4.24
CA VAL A 78 -2.14 -16.26 3.13
C VAL A 78 -2.00 -16.95 1.76
N SER A 79 -1.69 -18.25 1.74
CA SER A 79 -1.59 -19.03 0.50
C SER A 79 -2.91 -19.70 0.11
N LEU A 80 -3.87 -19.82 1.03
CA LEU A 80 -5.14 -20.50 0.81
C LEU A 80 -6.18 -19.55 0.21
N ASP A 81 -7.13 -20.15 -0.51
CA ASP A 81 -8.34 -19.43 -0.90
C ASP A 81 -9.29 -19.36 0.29
N LEU A 82 -9.62 -18.14 0.72
CA LEU A 82 -10.41 -17.90 1.92
C LEU A 82 -11.86 -17.66 1.52
N ASP A 83 -12.72 -18.59 1.89
CA ASP A 83 -14.17 -18.43 1.76
C ASP A 83 -14.70 -17.36 2.72
N TYR A 84 -15.96 -16.98 2.55
CA TYR A 84 -16.60 -15.97 3.39
C TYR A 84 -16.55 -16.34 4.89
N SER A 85 -16.74 -17.63 5.22
CA SER A 85 -16.71 -18.10 6.62
C SER A 85 -15.29 -17.98 7.22
N GLY A 86 -14.25 -18.30 6.44
CA GLY A 86 -12.86 -18.13 6.82
C GLY A 86 -12.51 -16.66 7.02
N LYS A 87 -12.90 -15.77 6.10
CA LYS A 87 -12.65 -14.32 6.21
C LYS A 87 -13.33 -13.74 7.45
N THR A 88 -14.62 -13.98 7.65
CA THR A 88 -15.37 -13.48 8.83
C THR A 88 -14.76 -13.94 10.15
N ASN A 89 -14.29 -15.19 10.21
CA ASN A 89 -13.63 -15.73 11.39
C ASN A 89 -12.25 -15.12 11.65
N LEU A 90 -11.51 -14.72 10.60
CA LEU A 90 -10.19 -14.08 10.69
C LEU A 90 -10.29 -12.57 10.94
N THR A 91 -11.41 -11.92 10.59
CA THR A 91 -11.66 -10.50 10.87
C THR A 91 -12.06 -10.20 12.32
N GLN A 92 -12.16 -11.22 13.18
CA GLN A 92 -12.41 -11.01 14.60
C GLN A 92 -11.34 -10.11 15.23
N PRO A 93 -11.71 -9.12 16.08
CA PRO A 93 -10.77 -8.14 16.63
C PRO A 93 -9.53 -8.75 17.29
N ALA A 94 -9.68 -9.83 18.05
CA ALA A 94 -8.56 -10.51 18.71
C ALA A 94 -7.52 -11.07 17.72
N LYS A 95 -7.96 -11.54 16.55
CA LYS A 95 -7.07 -12.10 15.52
C LYS A 95 -6.39 -11.02 14.72
N ILE A 96 -7.11 -9.95 14.40
CA ILE A 96 -6.50 -8.77 13.78
C ILE A 96 -5.45 -8.17 14.72
N SER A 97 -5.75 -8.04 16.02
CA SER A 97 -4.78 -7.58 17.02
C SER A 97 -3.52 -8.45 17.03
N LEU A 98 -3.67 -9.78 17.10
CA LEU A 98 -2.54 -10.70 17.02
C LEU A 98 -1.72 -10.50 15.73
N MET A 99 -2.38 -10.40 14.57
CA MET A 99 -1.70 -10.13 13.30
C MET A 99 -0.94 -8.80 13.30
N VAL A 100 -1.49 -7.77 13.96
CA VAL A 100 -0.85 -6.45 14.10
C VAL A 100 0.38 -6.52 15.03
N ASP A 101 0.31 -7.26 16.13
CA ASP A 101 1.44 -7.48 17.04
C ASP A 101 2.57 -8.23 16.31
N MET A 102 2.21 -9.29 15.57
CA MET A 102 3.13 -10.06 14.73
C MET A 102 3.73 -9.24 13.59
N LEU A 103 2.98 -8.29 13.02
CA LEU A 103 3.47 -7.35 12.02
C LEU A 103 4.49 -6.36 12.62
N ASN A 104 4.35 -6.00 13.90
CA ASN A 104 5.26 -5.06 14.55
C ASN A 104 6.54 -5.73 15.08
N GLU A 105 6.45 -6.97 15.57
CA GLU A 105 7.53 -7.66 16.27
C GLU A 105 8.17 -8.80 15.46
N GLY A 106 7.45 -9.36 14.48
CA GLY A 106 7.87 -10.56 13.76
C GLY A 106 9.05 -10.36 12.79
N SER A 107 9.52 -11.48 12.23
CA SER A 107 10.50 -11.50 11.13
C SER A 107 9.94 -10.79 9.89
N ILE A 108 10.80 -10.33 8.98
CA ILE A 108 10.34 -9.67 7.75
C ILE A 108 9.31 -10.49 6.97
N GLU A 109 9.48 -11.80 6.92
CA GLU A 109 8.54 -12.70 6.25
C GLU A 109 7.19 -12.74 6.98
N THR A 110 7.19 -12.85 8.31
CA THR A 110 5.97 -12.78 9.12
C THR A 110 5.24 -11.46 8.89
N ARG A 111 5.95 -10.33 8.86
CA ARG A 111 5.34 -9.00 8.60
C ARG A 111 4.68 -8.94 7.24
N ILE A 112 5.35 -9.46 6.20
CA ILE A 112 4.80 -9.53 4.84
C ILE A 112 3.55 -10.40 4.80
N ASN A 113 3.58 -11.57 5.44
CA ASN A 113 2.44 -12.49 5.45
C ASN A 113 1.25 -11.91 6.23
N CYS A 114 1.49 -11.24 7.37
CA CYS A 114 0.44 -10.52 8.10
C CYS A 114 -0.17 -9.41 7.24
N THR A 115 0.68 -8.62 6.58
CA THR A 115 0.25 -7.52 5.70
C THR A 115 -0.64 -8.02 4.56
N ARG A 116 -0.21 -9.08 3.87
CA ARG A 116 -0.97 -9.70 2.77
C ARG A 116 -2.26 -10.33 3.25
N LEU A 117 -2.24 -11.01 4.40
CA LEU A 117 -3.45 -11.63 4.95
C LEU A 117 -4.48 -10.55 5.31
N ILE A 118 -4.07 -9.46 5.97
CA ILE A 118 -4.98 -8.34 6.25
C ILE A 118 -5.51 -7.73 4.94
N GLU A 119 -4.67 -7.54 3.92
CA GLU A 119 -5.10 -7.06 2.59
C GLU A 119 -6.19 -7.98 1.99
N MET A 120 -5.99 -9.31 2.01
CA MET A 120 -6.98 -10.28 1.54
C MET A 120 -8.30 -10.25 2.33
N LEU A 121 -8.24 -9.97 3.64
CA LEU A 121 -9.42 -9.87 4.49
C LEU A 121 -10.23 -8.59 4.21
N MET A 122 -9.57 -7.52 3.73
CA MET A 122 -10.23 -6.28 3.31
C MET A 122 -10.94 -6.41 1.95
N GLU A 123 -10.65 -7.45 1.18
CA GLU A 123 -11.32 -7.70 -0.11
C GLU A 123 -12.76 -8.20 0.11
N GLY A 124 -13.72 -7.33 -0.18
CA GLY A 124 -15.16 -7.64 -0.15
C GLY A 124 -15.98 -6.42 0.27
N LYS A 125 -17.29 -6.43 -0.03
CA LYS A 125 -18.19 -5.33 0.36
C LYS A 125 -18.54 -5.34 1.85
N ASP A 126 -18.40 -6.49 2.50
CA ASP A 126 -18.82 -6.70 3.89
C ASP A 126 -17.70 -6.42 4.92
N PHE A 127 -16.54 -5.91 4.46
CA PHE A 127 -15.44 -5.61 5.36
C PHE A 127 -15.75 -4.36 6.20
N VAL A 128 -15.70 -4.51 7.52
CA VAL A 128 -15.91 -3.42 8.49
C VAL A 128 -14.58 -2.75 8.78
N SER A 129 -14.43 -1.48 8.38
CA SER A 129 -13.19 -0.70 8.54
C SER A 129 -12.72 -0.53 9.99
N GLU A 130 -13.64 -0.66 10.96
CA GLU A 130 -13.33 -0.61 12.40
C GLU A 130 -12.30 -1.68 12.80
N ASN A 131 -12.32 -2.84 12.14
CA ASN A 131 -11.38 -3.94 12.43
C ASN A 131 -9.91 -3.56 12.19
N VAL A 132 -9.64 -2.63 11.27
CA VAL A 132 -8.28 -2.17 10.93
C VAL A 132 -8.02 -0.73 11.36
N SER A 133 -8.86 -0.18 12.23
CA SER A 133 -8.72 1.19 12.79
C SER A 133 -7.63 1.28 13.86
N SER A 134 -6.51 0.58 13.68
CA SER A 134 -5.42 0.54 14.63
C SER A 134 -4.25 1.43 14.18
N LEU A 135 -3.86 2.39 15.01
CA LEU A 135 -2.65 3.18 14.77
C LEU A 135 -1.39 2.30 14.78
N SER A 136 -1.36 1.22 15.57
CA SER A 136 -0.20 0.30 15.58
C SER A 136 -0.06 -0.49 14.28
N LEU A 137 -1.17 -0.79 13.59
CA LEU A 137 -1.15 -1.33 12.24
C LEU A 137 -0.51 -0.32 11.28
N LEU A 138 -1.00 0.91 11.25
CA LEU A 138 -0.51 1.95 10.34
C LEU A 138 0.97 2.26 10.55
N VAL A 139 1.42 2.36 11.81
CA VAL A 139 2.84 2.56 12.15
C VAL A 139 3.68 1.36 11.70
N GLY A 140 3.20 0.14 11.93
CA GLY A 140 3.86 -1.08 11.47
C GLY A 140 4.02 -1.13 9.95
N LEU A 141 3.00 -0.71 9.21
CA LEU A 141 3.05 -0.62 7.74
C LEU A 141 4.06 0.41 7.26
N LEU A 142 4.12 1.59 7.86
CA LEU A 142 5.14 2.60 7.49
C LEU A 142 6.56 2.11 7.79
N LYS A 143 6.78 1.39 8.91
CA LYS A 143 8.06 0.74 9.18
C LYS A 143 8.44 -0.28 8.11
N LEU A 144 7.46 -1.05 7.61
CA LEU A 144 7.67 -2.01 6.53
C LEU A 144 7.98 -1.31 5.19
N VAL A 145 7.27 -0.24 4.86
CA VAL A 145 7.48 0.58 3.65
C VAL A 145 8.85 1.26 3.64
N LYS A 146 9.35 1.68 4.81
CA LYS A 146 10.70 2.25 4.97
C LYS A 146 11.84 1.25 4.79
N ASN A 147 11.56 -0.05 4.82
CA ASN A 147 12.59 -1.09 4.76
C ASN A 147 12.96 -1.44 3.32
N GLU A 148 13.70 -0.55 2.66
CA GLU A 148 14.10 -0.66 1.24
C GLU A 148 14.91 -1.93 0.92
N ARG A 149 15.51 -2.58 1.93
CA ARG A 149 16.22 -3.87 1.78
C ARG A 149 15.28 -5.01 1.36
N HIS A 150 13.98 -4.85 1.55
CA HIS A 150 12.97 -5.86 1.24
C HIS A 150 11.87 -5.30 0.33
N PRO A 151 12.10 -5.23 -1.00
CA PRO A 151 11.14 -4.68 -1.96
C PRO A 151 9.75 -5.32 -1.89
N ASN A 152 9.68 -6.63 -1.63
CA ASN A 152 8.41 -7.34 -1.45
C ASN A 152 7.62 -6.83 -0.23
N GLY A 153 8.32 -6.41 0.83
CA GLY A 153 7.72 -5.78 2.01
C GLY A 153 7.23 -4.38 1.71
N VAL A 154 8.02 -3.58 0.99
CA VAL A 154 7.62 -2.24 0.56
C VAL A 154 6.32 -2.29 -0.27
N ILE A 155 6.27 -3.16 -1.28
CA ILE A 155 5.08 -3.33 -2.12
C ILE A 155 3.87 -3.78 -1.29
N ALA A 156 4.02 -4.80 -0.43
CA ALA A 156 2.93 -5.28 0.41
C ALA A 156 2.41 -4.18 1.35
N GLY A 157 3.31 -3.43 2.00
CA GLY A 157 2.94 -2.33 2.89
C GLY A 157 2.19 -1.20 2.17
N LEU A 158 2.66 -0.81 0.97
CA LEU A 158 1.98 0.19 0.15
C LEU A 158 0.61 -0.27 -0.34
N ARG A 159 0.47 -1.55 -0.73
CA ARG A 159 -0.82 -2.11 -1.17
C ARG A 159 -1.85 -2.11 -0.05
N LEU A 160 -1.48 -2.59 1.14
CA LEU A 160 -2.39 -2.54 2.29
C LEU A 160 -2.70 -1.10 2.71
N LEU A 161 -1.69 -0.21 2.74
CA LEU A 161 -1.94 1.20 3.06
C LEU A 161 -2.89 1.86 2.06
N LYS A 162 -2.78 1.54 0.77
CA LYS A 162 -3.73 1.97 -0.28
C LYS A 162 -5.14 1.43 0.00
N ALA A 163 -5.28 0.15 0.33
CA ALA A 163 -6.57 -0.45 0.65
C ALA A 163 -7.22 0.25 1.86
N ILE A 164 -6.47 0.51 2.93
CA ILE A 164 -6.93 1.26 4.10
C ILE A 164 -7.33 2.69 3.73
N CYS A 165 -6.53 3.39 2.91
CA CYS A 165 -6.78 4.76 2.49
C CYS A 165 -8.07 4.92 1.65
N SER A 166 -8.54 3.84 0.99
CA SER A 166 -9.81 3.84 0.28
C SER A 166 -11.01 4.11 1.19
N HIS A 167 -10.90 3.76 2.48
CA HIS A 167 -11.90 4.06 3.50
C HIS A 167 -11.70 5.47 4.05
N GLU A 168 -12.65 6.36 3.77
CA GLU A 168 -12.58 7.78 4.16
C GLU A 168 -12.39 7.99 5.66
N SER A 169 -13.08 7.19 6.49
CA SER A 169 -13.00 7.23 7.95
C SER A 169 -11.59 6.99 8.50
N LEU A 170 -10.70 6.34 7.74
CA LEU A 170 -9.34 6.00 8.17
C LEU A 170 -8.28 6.99 7.68
N ARG A 171 -8.61 7.88 6.73
CA ARG A 171 -7.65 8.81 6.12
C ARG A 171 -7.02 9.75 7.15
N ALA A 172 -7.81 10.27 8.09
CA ALA A 172 -7.32 11.14 9.15
C ALA A 172 -6.29 10.45 10.05
N SER A 173 -6.50 9.17 10.38
CA SER A 173 -5.55 8.36 11.15
C SER A 173 -4.24 8.09 10.40
N ILE A 174 -4.30 7.95 9.07
CA ILE A 174 -3.09 7.82 8.25
C ILE A 174 -2.28 9.13 8.29
N VAL A 175 -2.95 10.28 8.19
CA VAL A 175 -2.28 11.58 8.27
C VAL A 175 -1.69 11.81 9.66
N SER A 176 -2.41 11.47 10.74
CA SER A 176 -2.00 11.77 12.12
C SER A 176 -0.71 11.06 12.54
N ILE A 177 -0.38 9.91 11.95
CA ILE A 177 0.89 9.22 12.18
C ILE A 177 2.04 9.72 11.29
N GLY A 178 1.83 10.81 10.55
CA GLY A 178 2.82 11.43 9.67
C GLY A 178 3.11 10.62 8.41
N ALA A 179 2.16 9.85 7.87
CA ALA A 179 2.38 9.06 6.67
C ALA A 179 2.72 9.92 5.44
N VAL A 180 2.14 11.12 5.34
CA VAL A 180 2.33 12.04 4.22
C VAL A 180 3.80 12.39 4.03
N SER A 181 4.46 12.95 5.05
CA SER A 181 5.87 13.35 4.97
C SER A 181 6.78 12.16 4.72
N GLN A 182 6.53 11.04 5.39
CA GLN A 182 7.30 9.81 5.23
C GLN A 182 7.22 9.26 3.79
N LEU A 183 6.03 9.20 3.20
CA LEU A 183 5.86 8.73 1.83
C LEU A 183 6.50 9.69 0.83
N VAL A 184 6.31 11.00 1.00
CA VAL A 184 6.92 12.03 0.14
C VAL A 184 8.45 11.92 0.17
N GLU A 185 9.05 11.70 1.33
CA GLU A 185 10.51 11.55 1.48
C GLU A 185 11.06 10.30 0.79
N LEU A 186 10.29 9.20 0.77
CA LEU A 186 10.69 7.93 0.18
C LEU A 186 10.50 7.85 -1.34
N LEU A 187 9.66 8.72 -1.93
CA LEU A 187 9.37 8.71 -3.38
C LEU A 187 10.62 8.58 -4.29
N PRO A 188 11.74 9.28 -4.05
CA PRO A 188 12.92 9.17 -4.91
C PRO A 188 13.59 7.79 -4.92
N GLY A 189 13.40 6.99 -3.86
CA GLY A 189 13.97 5.64 -3.71
C GLY A 189 13.08 4.52 -4.25
N PHE A 190 11.82 4.81 -4.55
CA PHE A 190 10.87 3.80 -5.01
C PHE A 190 11.05 3.41 -6.48
N LYS A 191 10.75 2.13 -6.78
CA LYS A 191 10.57 1.63 -8.15
C LYS A 191 9.22 2.10 -8.72
N ALA A 192 9.06 2.06 -10.05
CA ALA A 192 7.86 2.55 -10.74
C ALA A 192 6.54 2.06 -10.11
N ASP A 193 6.39 0.76 -9.87
CA ASP A 193 5.17 0.18 -9.29
C ASP A 193 4.88 0.72 -7.87
N CYS A 194 5.92 0.93 -7.07
CA CYS A 194 5.81 1.52 -5.73
C CYS A 194 5.50 3.01 -5.80
N ILE A 195 6.06 3.74 -6.77
CA ILE A 195 5.78 5.16 -6.99
C ILE A 195 4.29 5.35 -7.27
N GLU A 196 3.70 4.54 -8.16
CA GLU A 196 2.28 4.67 -8.49
C GLU A 196 1.38 4.42 -7.27
N LEU A 197 1.68 3.39 -6.46
CA LEU A 197 0.96 3.14 -5.21
C LEU A 197 1.10 4.29 -4.20
N ALA A 198 2.32 4.80 -4.00
CA ALA A 198 2.59 5.89 -3.08
C ALA A 198 1.91 7.19 -3.53
N LEU A 199 1.94 7.52 -4.82
CA LEU A 199 1.25 8.67 -5.38
C LEU A 199 -0.27 8.55 -5.22
N HIS A 200 -0.83 7.36 -5.41
CA HIS A 200 -2.26 7.14 -5.20
C HIS A 200 -2.66 7.40 -3.74
N ILE A 201 -1.88 6.90 -2.78
CA ILE A 201 -2.13 7.19 -1.35
C ILE A 201 -2.05 8.70 -1.09
N LEU A 202 -0.99 9.37 -1.56
CA LEU A 202 -0.83 10.81 -1.36
C LEU A 202 -1.94 11.64 -2.01
N GLU A 203 -2.41 11.25 -3.19
CA GLU A 203 -3.52 11.90 -3.89
C GLU A 203 -4.83 11.77 -3.10
N VAL A 204 -5.16 10.56 -2.62
CA VAL A 204 -6.35 10.34 -1.77
C VAL A 204 -6.23 11.12 -0.46
N LEU A 205 -5.05 11.18 0.15
CA LEU A 205 -4.84 12.01 1.36
C LEU A 205 -4.91 13.52 1.07
N SER A 206 -4.66 13.96 -0.17
CA SER A 206 -4.80 15.37 -0.54
C SER A 206 -6.26 15.86 -0.60
N THR A 207 -7.22 14.92 -0.64
CA THR A 207 -8.65 15.24 -0.64
C THR A 207 -9.16 15.65 0.74
N VAL A 208 -8.48 15.22 1.83
CA VAL A 208 -8.83 15.61 3.21
C VAL A 208 -8.03 16.85 3.66
N PRO A 209 -8.60 17.74 4.49
CA PRO A 209 -7.94 18.99 4.88
C PRO A 209 -6.56 18.80 5.53
N GLU A 210 -6.45 17.87 6.47
CA GLU A 210 -5.23 17.61 7.24
C GLU A 210 -4.12 17.06 6.34
N GLY A 211 -4.48 16.17 5.41
CA GLY A 211 -3.54 15.59 4.46
C GLY A 211 -3.05 16.61 3.44
N ARG A 212 -3.95 17.50 2.97
CA ARG A 212 -3.57 18.63 2.10
C ARG A 212 -2.62 19.60 2.81
N LEU A 213 -2.89 19.91 4.07
CA LEU A 213 -2.00 20.75 4.87
C LEU A 213 -0.64 20.08 5.07
N ALA A 214 -0.62 18.80 5.44
CA ALA A 214 0.63 18.04 5.61
C ALA A 214 1.46 17.97 4.31
N LEU A 215 0.81 17.87 3.15
CA LEU A 215 1.47 17.93 1.85
C LEU A 215 2.09 19.31 1.59
N LYS A 216 1.35 20.38 1.89
CA LYS A 216 1.81 21.78 1.73
C LYS A 216 3.01 22.09 2.63
N GLU A 217 2.99 21.63 3.88
CA GLU A 217 4.07 21.84 4.85
C GLU A 217 5.32 20.96 4.60
N CYS A 218 5.18 19.89 3.82
CA CYS A 218 6.33 19.05 3.46
C CYS A 218 7.14 19.66 2.30
N ALA A 219 8.32 20.20 2.62
CA ALA A 219 9.19 20.89 1.66
C ALA A 219 9.55 20.08 0.39
N LYS A 220 9.55 18.74 0.48
CA LYS A 220 9.87 17.86 -0.65
C LYS A 220 8.67 17.56 -1.55
N THR A 221 7.44 17.91 -1.16
CA THR A 221 6.22 17.58 -1.94
C THR A 221 6.30 18.15 -3.34
N ILE A 222 6.43 19.48 -3.48
CA ILE A 222 6.43 20.15 -4.77
C ILE A 222 7.60 19.67 -5.64
N PRO A 223 8.88 19.68 -5.18
CA PRO A 223 9.99 19.20 -5.98
C PRO A 223 9.83 17.75 -6.45
N ASN A 224 9.33 16.85 -5.59
CA ASN A 224 9.15 15.44 -5.95
C ASN A 224 8.03 15.27 -6.97
N MET A 225 6.87 15.90 -6.78
CA MET A 225 5.77 15.82 -7.74
C MET A 225 6.19 16.38 -9.10
N VAL A 226 6.81 17.57 -9.11
CA VAL A 226 7.35 18.17 -10.34
C VAL A 226 8.33 17.21 -10.99
N LYS A 227 9.28 16.62 -10.24
CA LYS A 227 10.26 15.67 -10.79
C LYS A 227 9.61 14.45 -11.44
N LEU A 228 8.52 13.93 -10.87
CA LEU A 228 7.81 12.74 -11.33
C LEU A 228 6.93 12.97 -12.58
N LEU A 229 6.51 14.22 -12.85
CA LEU A 229 5.79 14.56 -14.08
C LEU A 229 6.57 14.08 -15.31
N MET A 230 5.90 13.29 -16.15
CA MET A 230 6.39 12.72 -17.41
C MET A 230 7.56 11.73 -17.29
N LYS A 231 7.86 11.20 -16.10
CA LYS A 231 8.98 10.25 -15.90
C LYS A 231 8.60 8.79 -15.71
N VAL A 232 7.34 8.50 -15.37
CA VAL A 232 6.94 7.15 -14.93
C VAL A 232 5.82 6.61 -15.83
N SER A 233 4.57 6.94 -15.53
CA SER A 233 3.39 6.56 -16.31
C SER A 233 2.46 7.77 -16.49
N GLU A 234 1.51 7.68 -17.42
CA GLU A 234 0.45 8.70 -17.52
C GLU A 234 -0.37 8.76 -16.23
N SER A 235 -0.67 7.60 -15.62
CA SER A 235 -1.32 7.48 -14.30
C SER A 235 -0.55 8.26 -13.22
N CYS A 236 0.76 8.04 -13.09
CA CYS A 236 1.60 8.80 -12.16
C CYS A 236 1.58 10.32 -12.45
N THR A 237 1.54 10.71 -13.73
CA THR A 237 1.46 12.13 -14.12
C THR A 237 0.12 12.74 -13.68
N GLN A 238 -1.00 12.02 -13.86
CA GLN A 238 -2.32 12.46 -13.39
C GLN A 238 -2.35 12.61 -11.85
N LEU A 239 -1.82 11.64 -11.11
CA LEU A 239 -1.77 11.68 -9.65
C LEU A 239 -0.89 12.83 -9.13
N ALA A 240 0.31 12.99 -9.70
CA ALA A 240 1.22 14.07 -9.32
C ALA A 240 0.60 15.46 -9.60
N LEU A 241 -0.12 15.62 -10.72
CA LEU A 241 -0.84 16.86 -11.02
C LEU A 241 -1.98 17.13 -10.05
N ALA A 242 -2.74 16.11 -9.65
CA ALA A 242 -3.80 16.26 -8.65
C ALA A 242 -3.25 16.73 -7.30
N ILE A 243 -2.13 16.14 -6.85
CA ILE A 243 -1.44 16.55 -5.62
C ILE A 243 -0.94 18.00 -5.73
N LEU A 244 -0.26 18.36 -6.83
CA LEU A 244 0.23 19.72 -7.07
C LEU A 244 -0.91 20.74 -7.08
N TRP A 245 -2.02 20.41 -7.73
CA TRP A 245 -3.21 21.24 -7.75
C TRP A 245 -3.77 21.46 -6.35
N ALA A 246 -3.88 20.39 -5.54
CA ALA A 246 -4.40 20.48 -4.17
C ALA A 246 -3.56 21.44 -3.30
N VAL A 247 -2.21 21.35 -3.36
CA VAL A 247 -1.33 22.22 -2.56
C VAL A 247 -1.26 23.65 -3.13
N CYS A 248 -1.17 23.81 -4.46
CA CYS A 248 -1.11 25.14 -5.07
C CYS A 248 -2.44 25.90 -4.90
N LYS A 249 -3.58 25.20 -4.90
CA LYS A 249 -4.86 25.84 -4.61
C LYS A 249 -4.99 26.27 -3.15
N LEU A 250 -4.33 25.57 -2.22
CA LEU A 250 -4.35 25.90 -0.80
C LEU A 250 -3.56 27.17 -0.48
N ALA A 251 -2.40 27.36 -1.12
CA ALA A 251 -1.56 28.55 -0.98
C ALA A 251 -0.99 28.99 -2.35
N PRO A 252 -1.78 29.69 -3.19
CA PRO A 252 -1.40 30.01 -4.57
C PRO A 252 -0.13 30.84 -4.71
N GLU A 253 0.13 31.75 -3.78
CA GLU A 253 1.34 32.59 -3.79
C GLU A 253 2.59 31.79 -3.45
N GLU A 254 2.60 31.17 -2.27
CA GLU A 254 3.74 30.41 -1.75
C GLU A 254 4.02 29.16 -2.60
N CYS A 255 3.04 28.26 -2.72
CA CYS A 255 3.21 27.00 -3.45
C CYS A 255 3.35 27.22 -4.96
N GLY A 256 2.67 28.22 -5.52
CA GLY A 256 2.82 28.57 -6.94
C GLY A 256 4.23 29.02 -7.27
N ALA A 257 4.84 29.87 -6.44
CA ALA A 257 6.22 30.30 -6.61
C ALA A 257 7.21 29.13 -6.51
N LEU A 258 7.08 28.30 -5.47
CA LEU A 258 7.91 27.09 -5.29
C LEU A 258 7.78 26.11 -6.47
N ALA A 259 6.57 25.96 -7.01
CA ALA A 259 6.32 25.08 -8.15
C ALA A 259 6.99 25.59 -9.42
N VAL A 260 6.92 26.90 -9.68
CA VAL A 260 7.62 27.56 -10.80
C VAL A 260 9.13 27.40 -10.66
N GLU A 261 9.68 27.65 -9.47
CA GLU A 261 11.11 27.50 -9.18
C GLU A 261 11.60 26.04 -9.32
N ALA A 262 10.74 25.06 -9.00
CA ALA A 262 11.01 23.66 -9.23
C ALA A 262 10.94 23.24 -10.73
N GLY A 263 10.57 24.15 -11.63
CA GLY A 263 10.49 23.91 -13.07
C GLY A 263 9.16 23.34 -13.55
N LEU A 264 8.07 23.53 -12.80
CA LEU A 264 6.73 23.02 -13.17
C LEU A 264 6.28 23.52 -14.54
N ALA A 265 6.50 24.80 -14.86
CA ALA A 265 5.96 25.43 -16.07
C ALA A 265 6.41 24.71 -17.36
N ALA A 266 7.71 24.44 -17.50
CA ALA A 266 8.25 23.72 -18.65
C ALA A 266 7.64 22.32 -18.78
N LYS A 267 7.44 21.63 -17.65
CA LYS A 267 6.83 20.29 -17.66
C LYS A 267 5.35 20.31 -18.04
N LEU A 268 4.58 21.28 -17.55
CA LEU A 268 3.17 21.43 -17.91
C LEU A 268 3.01 21.75 -19.40
N LEU A 269 3.84 22.63 -19.96
CA LEU A 269 3.83 22.93 -21.39
C LEU A 269 4.11 21.68 -22.22
N LEU A 270 5.09 20.86 -21.82
CA LEU A 270 5.35 19.59 -22.47
C LEU A 270 4.15 18.63 -22.38
N VAL A 271 3.48 18.52 -21.23
CA VAL A 271 2.26 17.70 -21.08
C VAL A 271 1.16 18.20 -22.03
N ILE A 272 0.93 19.52 -22.10
CA ILE A 272 -0.10 20.13 -22.96
C ILE A 272 0.18 19.84 -24.44
N GLN A 273 1.45 19.94 -24.86
CA GLN A 273 1.88 19.73 -26.23
C GLN A 273 1.85 18.26 -26.65
N SER A 274 2.31 17.35 -25.78
CA SER A 274 2.59 15.95 -26.14
C SER A 274 1.52 14.93 -25.73
N CYS A 275 0.69 15.22 -24.72
CA CYS A 275 -0.31 14.27 -24.25
C CYS A 275 -1.47 14.13 -25.26
N TYR A 276 -2.16 12.98 -25.29
CA TYR A 276 -3.40 12.80 -26.06
C TYR A 276 -4.66 12.97 -25.22
N ASN A 277 -4.54 12.88 -23.90
CA ASN A 277 -5.67 12.96 -22.96
C ASN A 277 -6.14 14.41 -22.77
N PRO A 278 -7.34 14.79 -23.24
CA PRO A 278 -7.80 16.17 -23.20
C PRO A 278 -8.02 16.68 -21.76
N VAL A 279 -8.46 15.81 -20.84
CA VAL A 279 -8.65 16.17 -19.43
C VAL A 279 -7.31 16.51 -18.78
N LEU A 280 -6.28 15.75 -19.10
CA LEU A 280 -4.93 15.99 -18.56
C LEU A 280 -4.33 17.29 -19.07
N LYS A 281 -4.53 17.61 -20.36
CA LYS A 281 -4.14 18.90 -20.94
C LYS A 281 -4.84 20.07 -20.25
N GLN A 282 -6.15 19.97 -20.09
CA GLN A 282 -6.94 21.02 -19.44
C GLN A 282 -6.45 21.28 -18.01
N ARG A 283 -6.31 20.23 -17.19
CA ARG A 283 -5.81 20.36 -15.81
C ARG A 283 -4.40 20.96 -15.75
N SER A 284 -3.55 20.60 -16.71
CA SER A 284 -2.20 21.16 -16.82
C SER A 284 -2.21 22.65 -17.18
N ALA A 285 -3.09 23.08 -18.10
CA ALA A 285 -3.26 24.49 -18.45
C ALA A 285 -3.84 25.32 -17.27
N GLU A 286 -4.81 24.76 -16.55
CA GLU A 286 -5.38 25.39 -15.36
C GLU A 286 -4.34 25.55 -14.25
N LEU A 287 -3.54 24.51 -13.98
CA LEU A 287 -2.48 24.59 -12.97
C LEU A 287 -1.39 25.60 -13.38
N LEU A 288 -1.04 25.64 -14.67
CA LEU A 288 -0.09 26.62 -15.20
C LEU A 288 -0.60 28.04 -14.95
N LYS A 289 -1.88 28.31 -15.25
CA LYS A 289 -2.52 29.60 -15.02
C LYS A 289 -2.54 29.98 -13.53
N LEU A 290 -2.85 29.02 -12.66
CA LEU A 290 -2.86 29.22 -11.21
C LEU A 290 -1.48 29.67 -10.71
N CYS A 291 -0.42 28.95 -11.11
CA CYS A 291 0.94 29.25 -10.67
C CYS A 291 1.54 30.50 -11.34
N SER A 292 1.03 30.91 -12.52
CA SER A 292 1.51 32.11 -13.22
C SER A 292 0.80 33.40 -12.80
N SER A 293 -0.31 33.33 -12.06
CA SER A 293 -1.17 34.49 -11.77
C SER A 293 -0.45 35.61 -11.00
N ASN A 294 0.62 35.28 -10.28
CA ASN A 294 1.41 36.23 -9.49
C ASN A 294 2.65 36.75 -10.22
N TYR A 295 2.85 36.36 -11.48
CA TYR A 295 3.97 36.81 -12.30
C TYR A 295 3.46 37.68 -13.46
N THR A 296 4.17 38.76 -13.76
CA THR A 296 4.02 39.40 -15.07
C THR A 296 4.50 38.44 -16.16
N ALA A 297 3.91 38.49 -17.35
CA ALA A 297 4.22 37.57 -18.44
C ALA A 297 5.74 37.52 -18.74
N THR A 298 6.41 38.67 -18.74
CA THR A 298 7.86 38.79 -18.94
C THR A 298 8.68 38.15 -17.82
N ASN A 299 8.28 38.31 -16.56
CA ASN A 299 8.96 37.70 -15.41
C ASN A 299 8.75 36.18 -15.40
N PHE A 300 7.54 35.72 -15.73
CA PHE A 300 7.23 34.29 -15.84
C PHE A 300 8.06 33.59 -16.91
N ILE A 301 8.13 34.16 -18.12
CA ILE A 301 8.90 33.62 -19.25
C ILE A 301 10.39 33.55 -18.91
N SER A 302 10.93 34.63 -18.34
CA SER A 302 12.33 34.72 -17.90
C SER A 302 12.67 33.69 -16.82
N LYS A 303 11.87 33.60 -15.75
CA LYS A 303 12.06 32.63 -14.66
C LYS A 303 11.96 31.18 -15.12
N CYS A 304 11.02 30.89 -16.03
CA CYS A 304 10.83 29.55 -16.56
C CYS A 304 11.85 29.18 -17.66
N LYS A 305 12.77 30.09 -18.01
CA LYS A 305 13.72 29.94 -19.12
C LYS A 305 13.05 29.49 -20.43
N LEU A 306 11.82 29.96 -20.66
CA LEU A 306 11.08 29.64 -21.86
C LEU A 306 11.56 30.57 -22.97
N THR A 307 11.95 30.01 -24.12
CA THR A 307 12.20 30.81 -25.31
C THR A 307 10.86 31.32 -25.84
N THR A 308 10.72 32.63 -25.99
CA THR A 308 9.64 33.19 -26.81
C THR A 308 9.81 32.64 -28.21
N THR A 309 8.93 31.73 -28.63
CA THR A 309 8.84 31.40 -30.05
C THR A 309 8.37 32.67 -30.73
N ILE A 310 9.24 33.24 -31.55
CA ILE A 310 9.04 34.47 -32.30
C ILE A 310 7.78 34.31 -33.17
N GLN A 311 7.04 35.42 -33.28
CA GLN A 311 5.76 35.64 -33.99
C GLN A 311 5.56 34.84 -35.27
#